data_AF-A0A1G2W2T4-F1
#
_entry.id   AF-A0A1G2W2T4-F1
#
_cell.length_a   1.000
_cell.length_b   1.000
_cell.length_c   1.000
_cell.angle_alpha   90.00
_cell.angle_beta   90.00
_cell.angle_gamma   90.00
#
_symmetry.space_group_name_H-M   'P 1'
#
loop_
_entity.id
_entity.type
_entity.pdbx_description
1 polymer ?
#
loop_
_entity_poly.entity_id
_entity_poly.type
_entity_poly.pdbx_seq_one_letter_code
_entity_poly.pdbx_strand_id
1 'polypeptide(L)' 'MSPRLRKFIGLIGILAFCGVYVAVVATLGDYVPDHWAIQLLYYGVAGTAWGVPLFPLIRWMNREPGPRA' A
#
# COMPACT_ATOMS: atom_id res chain seq x y z
N MET A 1 14.98 -18.36 -3.01
CA MET A 1 14.69 -17.14 -3.80
C MET A 1 15.85 -16.18 -3.67
N SER A 2 16.42 -15.68 -4.77
CA SER A 2 17.48 -14.67 -4.66
C SER A 2 16.93 -13.40 -3.98
N PRO A 3 17.70 -12.71 -3.12
CA PRO A 3 17.25 -11.48 -2.47
C PRO A 3 16.79 -10.40 -3.47
N ARG A 4 17.39 -10.39 -4.67
CA ARG A 4 17.04 -9.47 -5.76
C ARG A 4 15.65 -9.77 -6.34
N LEU A 5 15.33 -11.06 -6.58
CA LEU A 5 14.01 -11.46 -7.10
C LEU A 5 12.89 -11.19 -6.08
N ARG A 6 13.16 -11.41 -4.79
CA ARG A 6 12.21 -11.09 -3.71
C ARG A 6 11.86 -9.60 -3.68
N LYS A 7 12.86 -8.73 -3.84
CA LYS A 7 12.67 -7.28 -3.91
C LYS A 7 11.89 -6.87 -5.17
N PHE A 8 12.16 -7.51 -6.31
CA PHE A 8 11.43 -7.24 -7.55
C PHE A 8 9.94 -7.62 -7.45
N ILE A 9 9.63 -8.81 -6.93
CA ILE A 9 8.24 -9.26 -6.70
C ILE A 9 7.55 -8.34 -5.70
N GLY A 10 8.25 -7.97 -4.62
CA GLY A 10 7.73 -7.05 -3.62
C GLY A 10 7.38 -5.67 -4.22
N LEU A 11 8.26 -5.12 -5.08
CA LEU A 11 8.00 -3.85 -5.78
C LEU A 11 6.75 -3.94 -6.66
N ILE A 12 6.63 -5.00 -7.48
CA ILE A 12 5.44 -5.20 -8.32
C ILE A 12 4.18 -5.33 -7.46
N GLY A 13 4.25 -6.08 -6.36
CA GLY A 13 3.14 -6.23 -5.42
C GLY A 13 2.69 -4.90 -4.82
N ILE A 14 3.64 -4.04 -4.43
CA ILE A 14 3.34 -2.69 -3.93
C ILE A 14 2.64 -1.85 -5.01
N LEU A 15 3.16 -1.84 -6.25
CA LEU A 15 2.57 -1.07 -7.33
C LEU A 15 1.16 -1.54 -7.69
N ALA A 16 0.95 -2.86 -7.76
CA ALA A 16 -0.37 -3.44 -8.00
C ALA A 16 -1.34 -3.10 -6.87
N PHE A 17 -0.91 -3.22 -5.61
CA PHE A 17 -1.69 -2.82 -4.44
C PHE A 17 -2.08 -1.34 -4.51
N CYS A 18 -1.12 -0.44 -4.78
CA CYS A 18 -1.40 1.00 -4.91
C CYS A 18 -2.39 1.29 -6.03
N GLY A 19 -2.27 0.62 -7.19
CA GLY A 19 -3.21 0.79 -8.29
C GLY A 19 -4.64 0.41 -7.91
N VAL A 20 -4.82 -0.76 -7.29
CA VAL A 20 -6.13 -1.23 -6.81
C VAL A 20 -6.66 -0.31 -5.71
N TYR A 21 -5.80 0.10 -4.77
CA TYR A 21 -6.17 0.96 -3.66
C TYR A 21 -6.68 2.31 -4.14
N VAL A 22 -5.95 2.98 -5.05
CA VAL A 22 -6.37 4.26 -5.62
C VAL A 22 -7.68 4.13 -6.38
N ALA A 23 -7.86 3.05 -7.17
CA ALA A 23 -9.12 2.82 -7.86
C ALA A 23 -10.29 2.69 -6.87
N VAL A 24 -10.14 1.90 -5.81
CA VAL A 24 -11.15 1.74 -4.77
C VAL A 24 -11.46 3.06 -4.06
N VAL A 25 -10.44 3.81 -3.67
CA VAL A 25 -10.62 5.11 -2.99
C VAL A 25 -11.30 6.13 -3.91
N ALA A 26 -10.91 6.19 -5.18
CA ALA A 26 -11.55 7.09 -6.14
C ALA A 26 -13.03 6.74 -6.34
N THR A 27 -13.34 5.46 -6.57
CA THR A 27 -14.74 5.00 -6.74
C THR A 27 -15.58 5.20 -5.48
N LEU A 28 -15.02 4.97 -4.29
CA LEU A 28 -15.72 5.24 -3.04
C LEU A 28 -15.90 6.75 -2.79
N GLY A 29 -14.98 7.57 -3.29
CA GLY A 29 -15.04 9.02 -3.26
C GLY A 29 -16.30 9.59 -3.91
N ASP A 30 -16.81 8.95 -4.96
CA ASP A 30 -18.05 9.36 -5.66
C ASP A 30 -19.30 9.26 -4.77
N TYR A 31 -19.24 8.48 -3.69
CA TYR A 31 -20.33 8.33 -2.72
C TYR A 31 -20.16 9.23 -1.48
N VAL A 32 -19.06 9.97 -1.39
CA VAL A 32 -18.80 10.88 -0.26
C VAL A 32 -19.62 12.16 -0.45
N PRO A 33 -20.33 12.64 0.59
CA PRO A 33 -21.08 13.89 0.51
C PRO A 33 -20.23 15.06 0.03
N ASP A 34 -20.83 15.96 -0.76
CA ASP A 34 -20.17 17.18 -1.25
C ASP A 34 -20.04 18.24 -0.14
N HIS A 35 -19.18 17.93 0.82
CA HIS A 35 -18.85 18.80 1.95
C HIS A 35 -17.34 18.78 2.16
N TRP A 36 -16.71 19.94 2.06
CA TRP A 36 -15.26 20.10 2.09
C TRP A 36 -14.58 19.39 3.27
N ALA A 37 -15.15 19.47 4.48
CA ALA A 37 -14.56 18.85 5.67
C ALA A 37 -14.64 17.31 5.63
N ILE A 38 -15.69 16.76 5.02
CA ILE A 38 -15.87 15.31 4.91
C ILE A 38 -14.92 14.76 3.85
N GLN A 39 -14.80 15.45 2.71
CA GLN A 39 -13.81 15.11 1.69
C GLN A 39 -12.37 15.22 2.22
N LEU A 40 -12.06 16.27 2.99
CA LEU A 40 -10.75 16.43 3.64
C LEU A 40 -10.45 15.24 4.56
N LEU A 41 -11.41 14.86 5.40
CA LEU A 41 -11.23 13.71 6.30
C LEU A 41 -11.09 12.41 5.52
N TYR A 42 -11.95 12.18 4.52
CA TYR A 42 -11.93 10.99 3.69
C TYR A 42 -10.60 10.82 2.96
N TYR A 43 -10.20 11.82 2.15
CA TYR A 43 -8.97 11.77 1.38
C TYR A 43 -7.72 11.89 2.24
N GLY A 44 -7.77 12.61 3.37
CA GLY A 44 -6.67 12.70 4.32
C GLY A 44 -6.39 11.36 5.02
N VAL A 45 -7.44 10.65 5.44
CA VAL A 45 -7.31 9.31 6.02
C VAL A 45 -6.90 8.31 4.94
N ALA A 46 -7.54 8.30 3.76
CA ALA A 46 -7.16 7.40 2.68
C ALA A 46 -5.70 7.62 2.22
N GLY A 47 -5.28 8.88 2.05
CA GLY A 47 -3.92 9.25 1.66
C GLY A 47 -2.83 8.88 2.67
N THR A 48 -3.19 8.62 3.93
CA THR A 48 -2.24 8.25 4.99
C THR A 48 -2.34 6.78 5.41
N ALA A 49 -3.52 6.17 5.33
CA ALA A 49 -3.78 4.81 5.79
C ALA A 49 -3.22 3.72 4.86
N TRP A 50 -3.00 4.00 3.57
CA TRP A 50 -2.52 3.02 2.59
C TRP A 50 -1.15 2.39 2.92
N GLY A 51 -0.32 3.07 3.73
CA GLY A 51 0.97 2.54 4.15
C GLY A 51 0.86 1.36 5.12
N VAL A 52 -0.25 1.27 5.88
CA VAL A 52 -0.45 0.23 6.89
C VAL A 52 -0.47 -1.18 6.30
N PRO A 53 -1.21 -1.45 5.21
CA PRO A 53 -1.17 -2.73 4.51
C PRO A 53 0.21 -3.12 3.93
N LEU A 54 1.12 -2.16 3.71
CA LEU A 54 2.42 -2.44 3.11
C LEU A 54 3.48 -2.95 4.09
N PHE A 55 3.34 -2.68 5.39
CA PHE A 55 4.28 -3.15 6.41
C PHE A 55 4.60 -4.65 6.36
N PRO A 56 3.63 -5.59 6.28
CA PRO A 56 3.94 -7.02 6.20
C PRO A 56 4.72 -7.39 4.93
N LEU A 57 4.41 -6.78 3.79
CA LEU A 57 5.09 -7.03 2.52
C LEU A 57 6.53 -6.52 2.56
N ILE A 58 6.75 -5.31 3.08
CA ILE A 58 8.09 -4.72 3.26
C ILE A 58 8.91 -5.56 4.24
N ARG A 59 8.32 -5.98 5.37
CA ARG A 59 8.97 -6.87 6.34
C ARG A 59 9.34 -8.21 5.72
N TRP A 60 8.50 -8.74 4.82
CA TRP A 60 8.85 -9.90 4.03
C TRP A 60 10.04 -9.57 3.12
N MET A 61 9.99 -8.53 2.29
CA MET A 61 11.11 -8.17 1.40
C MET A 61 12.46 -8.02 2.12
N ASN A 62 12.45 -7.47 3.33
CA ASN A 62 13.64 -7.18 4.13
C ASN A 62 14.10 -8.34 5.04
N ARG A 63 13.42 -9.49 5.04
CA ARG A 63 13.92 -10.66 5.79
C ARG A 63 15.24 -11.13 5.18
N GLU A 64 16.35 -10.89 5.88
CA GLU A 64 17.65 -11.45 5.55
C GLU A 64 17.66 -12.98 5.79
N PRO A 65 18.35 -13.76 4.95
CA PRO A 65 18.67 -15.15 5.29
C PRO A 65 19.53 -15.12 6.56
N GLY A 66 19.15 -15.91 7.57
CA GLY A 66 19.84 -15.94 8.87
C GLY A 66 21.35 -16.23 8.74
N PRO A 67 22.14 -15.97 9.81
CA PRO A 67 23.58 -16.17 9.80
C PRO A 67 23.92 -17.55 9.23
N ARG A 68 24.80 -17.58 8.23
CA ARG A 68 25.40 -18.85 7.78
C ARG A 68 26.25 -19.35 8.94
N ALA A 69 25.71 -20.30 9.70
CA ALA A 69 26.49 -21.16 10.58
C ALA A 69 27.32 -22.13 9.74
#